data_AF-A0A3C1IU06-F1
#
_entry.id   AF-A0A3C1IU06-F1
#
_cell.length_a   1.000
_cell.length_b   1.000
_cell.length_c   1.000
_cell.angle_alpha   90.00
_cell.angle_beta   90.00
_cell.angle_gamma   90.00
#
_symmetry.space_group_name_H-M   'P 1'
#
loop_
_entity.id
_entity.type
_entity.pdbx_description
1 polymer ?
#
loop_
_entity_poly.entity_id
_entity_poly.type
_entity_poly.pdbx_seq_one_letter_code
_entity_poly.pdbx_strand_id
1 'polypeptide(L)'
;MKYDFDKTIDRRATNSYKWDSAPEGVLPMWVADMDFRTAPAIIDALQKRVAHGIFGYTRVPDAYYDAVTSWFSRRHGWDIDREWIIYTSGVVPA
;
A
#
# COMPACT_ATOMS: atom_id res chain seq x y z
N MET A 1 -18.92 -4.12 3.79
CA MET A 1 -17.74 -4.99 3.63
C MET A 1 -17.19 -5.24 5.02
N LYS A 2 -16.99 -6.50 5.45
CA LYS A 2 -16.51 -6.83 6.81
C LYS A 2 -15.00 -6.99 6.77
N TYR A 3 -14.28 -6.19 7.56
CA TYR A 3 -12.84 -6.37 7.79
C TYR A 3 -12.63 -7.42 8.87
N ASP A 4 -11.57 -8.20 8.73
CA ASP A 4 -11.17 -9.24 9.68
C ASP A 4 -9.76 -8.92 10.15
N PHE A 5 -9.65 -8.43 11.39
CA PHE A 5 -8.41 -8.12 12.06
C PHE A 5 -8.01 -9.19 13.08
N ASP A 6 -8.84 -10.23 13.26
CA ASP A 6 -8.58 -11.33 14.21
C ASP A 6 -7.91 -12.52 13.51
N LYS A 7 -8.01 -12.60 12.18
CA LYS A 7 -7.34 -13.63 11.40
C LYS A 7 -5.82 -13.46 11.42
N THR A 8 -5.14 -14.39 12.08
CA THR A 8 -3.69 -14.56 11.96
C THR A 8 -3.30 -14.99 10.54
N ILE A 9 -2.30 -14.32 9.99
CA ILE A 9 -1.73 -14.61 8.66
C ILE A 9 -0.27 -15.00 8.85
N ASP A 10 0.12 -16.17 8.37
CA ASP A 10 1.53 -16.56 8.37
C ASP A 10 2.27 -15.78 7.27
N ARG A 11 3.37 -15.13 7.67
CA ARG A 11 4.23 -14.30 6.82
C ARG A 11 5.66 -14.82 6.78
N ARG A 12 5.93 -16.00 7.35
CA ARG A 12 7.24 -16.66 7.24
C ARG A 12 7.38 -17.29 5.86
N ALA A 13 8.62 -17.37 5.39
CA ALA A 13 8.97 -17.87 4.06
C ALA A 13 8.28 -17.11 2.91
N THR A 14 7.92 -15.84 3.13
CA THR A 14 7.36 -14.96 2.09
C THR A 14 8.32 -13.86 1.65
N ASN A 15 9.59 -13.93 2.06
CA ASN A 15 10.58 -12.85 1.95
C ASN A 15 10.19 -11.58 2.75
N SER A 16 9.53 -11.77 3.88
CA SER A 16 9.16 -10.67 4.78
C SER A 16 10.38 -10.18 5.54
N TYR A 17 10.76 -8.91 5.39
CA TYR A 17 11.85 -8.35 6.19
C TYR A 17 11.57 -8.42 7.70
N LYS A 18 10.30 -8.22 8.11
CA LYS A 18 9.88 -8.32 9.51
C LYS A 18 10.01 -9.73 10.07
N TRP A 19 9.50 -10.74 9.34
CA TRP A 19 9.34 -12.11 9.86
C TRP A 19 10.51 -13.03 9.51
N ASP A 20 11.10 -12.91 8.33
CA ASP A 20 12.19 -13.79 7.87
C ASP A 20 13.58 -13.31 8.33
N SER A 21 13.68 -12.09 8.87
CA SER A 21 14.90 -11.61 9.56
C SER A 21 14.88 -11.89 11.07
N ALA A 22 13.74 -12.31 11.62
CA ALA A 22 13.62 -12.66 13.03
C ALA A 22 14.11 -14.11 13.25
N PRO A 23 14.91 -14.37 14.30
CA PRO A 23 15.26 -15.74 14.67
C PRO A 23 14.02 -16.61 14.96
N GLU A 24 14.20 -17.92 14.89
CA GLU A 24 13.14 -18.85 15.27
C GLU A 24 12.67 -18.62 16.72
N GLY A 25 11.36 -18.71 16.94
CA GLY A 25 10.73 -18.45 18.24
C GLY A 25 10.55 -16.97 18.61
N VAL A 26 11.05 -16.03 17.80
CA VAL A 26 10.88 -14.58 18.04
C VAL A 26 9.56 -14.08 17.45
N LEU A 27 8.90 -13.18 18.19
CA LEU A 27 7.74 -12.41 17.73
C LEU A 27 8.17 -10.98 17.34
N PRO A 28 8.34 -10.68 16.03
CA PRO A 28 8.85 -9.38 15.60
C PRO A 28 7.79 -8.27 15.71
N MET A 29 8.15 -7.15 16.34
CA MET A 29 7.29 -5.96 16.51
C MET A 29 7.98 -4.64 16.10
N TRP A 30 8.97 -4.69 15.21
CA TRP A 30 9.90 -3.58 14.97
C TRP A 30 9.76 -2.89 13.61
N VAL A 31 9.55 -3.64 12.51
CA VAL A 31 9.32 -3.04 11.18
C VAL A 31 7.90 -2.50 11.09
N ALA A 32 7.75 -1.28 10.54
CA ALA A 32 6.47 -0.60 10.37
C ALA A 32 5.66 -1.14 9.17
N ASP A 33 5.42 -2.44 9.11
CA ASP A 33 4.38 -3.06 8.29
C ASP A 33 3.38 -3.84 9.18
N MET A 34 2.18 -4.07 8.65
CA MET A 34 1.07 -4.67 9.40
C MET A 34 0.95 -6.17 9.12
N ASP A 35 0.46 -6.92 10.11
CA ASP A 35 0.12 -8.35 9.98
C ASP A 35 -1.36 -8.58 9.61
N PHE A 36 -2.02 -7.54 9.09
CA PHE A 36 -3.40 -7.59 8.62
C PHE A 36 -3.48 -7.73 7.11
N ARG A 37 -4.54 -8.38 6.63
CA ARG A 37 -4.85 -8.40 5.20
C ARG A 37 -5.15 -6.98 4.72
N THR A 38 -4.57 -6.59 3.59
CA THR A 38 -4.88 -5.34 2.91
C THR A 38 -6.38 -5.24 2.59
N ALA A 39 -6.92 -4.02 2.56
CA ALA A 39 -8.32 -3.77 2.25
C ALA A 39 -8.76 -4.44 0.93
N PRO A 40 -9.95 -5.09 0.86
CA PRO A 40 -10.35 -5.85 -0.32
C PRO A 40 -10.38 -5.03 -1.62
N ALA A 41 -10.77 -3.75 -1.55
CA ALA A 41 -10.77 -2.87 -2.71
C ALA A 41 -9.39 -2.71 -3.39
N ILE A 42 -8.29 -2.78 -2.62
CA ILE A 42 -6.93 -2.72 -3.15
C ILE A 42 -6.57 -4.04 -3.83
N ILE A 43 -6.93 -5.17 -3.22
CA ILE A 43 -6.72 -6.51 -3.79
C ILE A 43 -7.46 -6.62 -5.13
N ASP A 44 -8.73 -6.21 -5.18
CA ASP A 44 -9.54 -6.24 -6.39
C ASP A 44 -8.95 -5.36 -7.51
N ALA A 45 -8.44 -4.17 -7.16
CA ALA A 45 -7.78 -3.29 -8.12
C ALA A 45 -6.50 -3.91 -8.71
N LEU A 46 -5.69 -4.56 -7.86
CA LEU A 46 -4.49 -5.28 -8.30
C LEU A 46 -4.84 -6.48 -9.19
N GLN A 47 -5.85 -7.27 -8.83
CA GLN A 47 -6.32 -8.39 -9.65
C GLN A 47 -6.78 -7.92 -11.04
N LYS A 48 -7.56 -6.83 -11.10
CA LYS A 48 -7.97 -6.21 -12.39
C LYS A 48 -6.75 -5.76 -13.21
N ARG A 49 -5.75 -5.16 -12.56
CA ARG A 49 -4.51 -4.75 -13.26
C ARG A 49 -3.74 -5.95 -13.78
N VAL A 50 -3.63 -7.03 -13.02
CA VAL A 50 -2.98 -8.28 -13.45
C VAL A 50 -3.73 -8.89 -14.64
N ALA A 51 -5.06 -8.91 -14.61
CA ALA A 51 -5.89 -9.46 -15.68
C ALA A 51 -5.74 -8.74 -17.02
N HIS A 52 -5.27 -7.48 -17.03
CA HIS A 52 -4.97 -6.75 -18.27
C HIS A 52 -3.84 -7.41 -19.09
N GLY A 53 -2.90 -8.09 -18.44
CA GLY A 53 -1.83 -8.85 -19.10
C GLY A 53 -0.69 -8.04 -19.73
N ILE A 54 -0.81 -6.71 -19.84
CA ILE A 54 0.23 -5.81 -20.38
C ILE A 54 0.82 -4.97 -19.26
N PHE A 55 2.14 -5.08 -19.06
CA PHE A 55 2.89 -4.43 -17.98
C PHE A 55 3.97 -3.45 -18.48
N GLY A 56 3.71 -2.81 -19.62
CA GLY A 56 4.61 -1.80 -20.19
C GLY A 56 4.64 -0.48 -19.42
N TYR A 57 5.36 0.50 -19.98
CA TYR A 57 5.50 1.83 -19.41
C TYR A 57 4.14 2.48 -19.14
N THR A 58 3.98 3.02 -17.93
CA THR A 58 2.75 3.64 -17.47
C THR A 58 3.02 5.09 -17.07
N ARG A 59 2.23 6.01 -17.62
CA ARG A 59 2.16 7.39 -17.12
C ARG A 59 1.20 7.45 -15.95
N VAL A 60 1.54 8.22 -14.90
CA VAL A 60 0.65 8.43 -13.74
C VAL A 60 -0.66 9.09 -14.21
N PRO A 61 -1.83 8.47 -13.97
CA PRO A 61 -3.11 8.99 -14.43
C PRO A 61 -3.63 10.14 -13.54
N ASP A 62 -4.53 10.97 -14.07
CA ASP A 62 -5.13 12.08 -13.32
C ASP A 62 -5.86 11.63 -12.05
N ALA A 63 -6.50 10.45 -12.11
CA ALA A 63 -7.17 9.85 -10.97
C ALA A 63 -6.26 9.62 -9.75
N TYR A 64 -4.94 9.49 -9.93
CA TYR A 64 -4.00 9.44 -8.81
C TYR A 64 -3.95 10.78 -8.07
N TYR A 65 -3.80 11.88 -8.80
CA TYR A 65 -3.73 13.22 -8.23
C TYR A 65 -5.05 13.59 -7.55
N ASP A 66 -6.18 13.30 -8.19
CA ASP A 66 -7.51 13.53 -7.61
C ASP A 66 -7.72 12.73 -6.31
N ALA A 67 -7.18 11.51 -6.23
CA ALA A 67 -7.25 10.70 -5.02
C ALA A 67 -6.44 11.33 -3.88
N VAL A 68 -5.23 11.83 -4.17
CA VAL A 68 -4.36 12.47 -3.18
C VAL A 68 -4.95 13.80 -2.69
N THR A 69 -5.28 14.72 -3.59
CA THR A 69 -5.81 16.05 -3.23
C THR A 69 -7.12 15.92 -2.44
N SER A 70 -8.02 15.05 -2.89
CA SER A 70 -9.31 14.85 -2.21
C SER A 70 -9.17 14.13 -0.87
N TRP A 71 -8.15 13.28 -0.68
CA TRP A 71 -7.85 12.69 0.62
C TRP A 71 -7.44 13.76 1.63
N PHE A 72 -6.50 14.64 1.25
CA PHE A 72 -6.03 15.71 2.12
C PHE A 72 -7.13 16.72 2.46
N SER A 73 -7.93 17.11 1.47
CA SER A 73 -9.07 18.01 1.72
C SER A 73 -10.07 17.40 2.71
N ARG A 74 -10.50 16.15 2.50
CA ARG A 74 -11.48 15.48 3.39
C ARG A 74 -10.96 15.13 4.78
N ARG A 75 -9.69 14.75 4.91
CA ARG A 75 -9.12 14.20 6.16
C ARG A 75 -8.41 15.26 7.01
N HIS A 76 -7.88 16.28 6.34
CA HIS A 76 -6.99 17.26 6.95
C HIS A 76 -7.43 18.70 6.70
N GLY A 77 -8.51 18.94 5.93
CA GLY A 77 -8.98 20.29 5.59
C GLY A 77 -7.97 21.07 4.76
N TRP A 78 -7.07 20.38 4.07
CA TRP A 78 -6.00 20.99 3.30
C TRP A 78 -6.23 20.78 1.81
N ASP A 79 -6.46 21.89 1.11
CA ASP A 79 -6.59 21.91 -0.35
C ASP A 79 -5.19 22.02 -0.98
N ILE A 80 -4.76 20.92 -1.61
CA ILE A 80 -3.47 20.81 -2.29
C ILE A 80 -3.66 21.10 -3.77
N ASP A 81 -2.86 21.99 -4.34
CA ASP A 81 -2.78 22.16 -5.78
C ASP A 81 -2.04 20.99 -6.43
N ARG A 82 -2.61 20.48 -7.53
CA ARG A 82 -2.04 19.36 -8.28
C ARG A 82 -0.58 19.57 -8.65
N GLU A 83 -0.22 20.80 -9.00
CA GLU A 83 1.12 21.19 -9.45
C GLU A 83 2.19 21.06 -8.36
N TRP A 84 1.79 20.96 -7.09
CA TRP A 84 2.72 20.73 -5.98
C TRP A 84 3.13 19.26 -5.84
N ILE A 85 2.43 18.34 -6.52
CA ILE A 85 2.61 16.90 -6.35
C ILE A 85 3.64 16.37 -7.34
N ILE A 86 4.79 15.95 -6.82
CA ILE A 86 5.79 15.16 -7.56
C ILE A 86 5.64 13.70 -7.14
N TYR A 87 5.40 12.82 -8.11
CA TYR A 87 5.31 11.38 -7.86
C TYR A 87 6.71 10.78 -7.65
N THR A 88 6.89 10.04 -6.55
CA THR A 88 8.08 9.24 -6.26
C THR A 88 7.67 7.84 -5.83
N SER A 89 8.58 6.87 -5.91
CA SER A 89 8.32 5.47 -5.53
C SER A 89 8.31 5.22 -4.01
N GLY A 90 8.75 6.19 -3.20
CA GLY A 90 8.79 6.09 -1.75
C GLY A 90 9.32 7.38 -1.11
N VAL A 91 9.13 7.52 0.21
CA VAL A 91 9.59 8.69 0.97
C VAL A 91 11.10 8.67 1.18
N VAL A 92 11.66 7.52 1.59
CA VAL A 92 13.10 7.30 1.74
C VAL A 92 13.57 6.46 0.55
N PRO A 93 13.61 7.04 -0.64
CA PRO A 93 14.85 7.44 -1.31
C PRO A 93 14.66 8.68 -2.23
N ALA A 94 13.66 9.52 -1.91
CA ALA A 94 13.23 10.68 -2.70
C ALA A 94 14.03 11.95 -2.39
#